data_AF-A0A821XHP8-F1
#
_entry.id   AF-A0A821XHP8-F1
#
_cell.length_a   1.000
_cell.length_b   1.000
_cell.length_c   1.000
_cell.angle_alpha   90.00
_cell.angle_beta   90.00
_cell.angle_gamma   90.00
#
_symmetry.space_group_name_H-M   'P 1'
#
loop_
_entity.id
_entity.type
_entity.pdbx_description
1 polymer ?
#
loop_
_entity_poly.entity_id
_entity_poly.type
_entity_poly.pdbx_seq_one_letter_code
_entity_poly.pdbx_strand_id
1 'polypeptide(L)'
;MTRCLLISGGKGYQGGKEVPLPIVDHGTCEWALQHTRLGMKFRLDNTLICAGGRTNFDTCTGDGGASLVCRTSSAGGTPRYSVYGMVAFGVGCGTQVPAAYVNVAAMYQWITDKFAEENLDVPFYA
;
A
#
# COMPACT_ATOMS: atom_id res chain seq x y z
N MET A 1 2.28 -14.69 -7.73
CA MET A 1 2.43 -13.23 -7.54
C MET A 1 1.11 -12.66 -7.08
N THR A 2 1.10 -12.00 -5.92
CA THR A 2 -0.07 -11.28 -5.40
C THR A 2 -0.40 -10.11 -6.34
N ARG A 3 -1.62 -10.07 -6.87
CA ARG A 3 -2.09 -8.96 -7.72
C ARG A 3 -2.70 -7.90 -6.84
N CYS A 4 -2.13 -6.70 -6.85
CA CYS A 4 -2.61 -5.55 -6.09
C CYS A 4 -2.93 -4.37 -7.00
N LEU A 5 -3.88 -3.55 -6.55
CA LEU A 5 -4.40 -2.37 -7.20
C LEU A 5 -4.36 -1.22 -6.20
N LEU A 6 -3.77 -0.09 -6.57
CA LEU A 6 -4.01 1.17 -5.91
C LEU A 6 -5.36 1.70 -6.37
N ILE A 7 -6.27 1.96 -5.43
CA ILE A 7 -7.58 2.56 -5.67
C ILE A 7 -7.56 3.98 -5.11
N SER A 8 -7.55 4.99 -5.99
CA SER A 8 -7.49 6.41 -5.59
C SER A 8 -8.51 7.26 -6.34
N GLY A 9 -9.06 8.26 -5.63
CA GLY A 9 -9.85 9.34 -6.21
C GLY A 9 -8.99 10.51 -6.74
N GLY A 10 -7.69 10.51 -6.44
CA GLY A 10 -6.72 11.47 -6.96
C GLY A 10 -6.48 11.26 -8.46
N LYS A 11 -5.93 12.29 -9.14
CA LYS A 11 -5.41 12.12 -10.49
C LYS A 11 -4.09 11.34 -10.40
N GLY A 12 -4.17 10.01 -10.31
CA GLY A 12 -3.01 9.15 -10.50
C GLY A 12 -2.32 9.48 -11.83
N TYR A 13 -1.02 9.22 -11.95
CA TYR A 13 -0.23 9.59 -13.14
C TYR A 13 -0.83 9.07 -14.47
N GLN A 14 -1.56 7.95 -14.43
CA GLN A 14 -2.21 7.32 -15.58
C GLN A 14 -3.66 7.81 -15.84
N GLY A 15 -4.21 8.71 -15.02
CA GLY A 15 -5.61 9.13 -15.11
C GLY A 15 -6.65 8.05 -14.79
N GLY A 16 -6.22 6.82 -14.47
CA GLY A 16 -7.05 5.72 -14.01
C GLY A 16 -7.28 5.79 -12.51
N LYS A 17 -8.50 5.44 -12.07
CA LYS A 17 -8.85 5.28 -10.64
C LYS A 17 -8.24 4.03 -9.99
N GLU A 18 -7.71 3.14 -10.83
CA GLU A 18 -7.12 1.86 -10.44
C GLU A 18 -5.78 1.68 -11.14
N VAL A 19 -4.70 1.47 -10.38
CA VAL A 19 -3.34 1.27 -10.92
C VAL A 19 -2.77 -0.05 -10.40
N PRO A 20 -2.36 -0.98 -11.26
CA PRO A 20 -1.76 -2.24 -10.82
C PRO A 20 -0.34 -2.02 -10.31
N LEU A 21 -0.11 -2.37 -9.04
CA LEU A 21 1.18 -2.22 -8.38
C LEU A 21 1.65 -3.57 -7.81
N PRO A 22 2.90 -3.99 -8.06
CA PRO A 22 3.46 -5.14 -7.36
C PRO A 22 3.84 -4.75 -5.92
N ILE A 23 3.72 -5.70 -4.99
CA ILE A 23 4.35 -5.58 -3.66
C ILE A 23 5.86 -5.70 -3.85
N VAL A 24 6.60 -4.85 -3.14
CA VAL A 24 8.07 -4.85 -3.12
C VAL A 24 8.54 -5.38 -1.77
N ASP A 25 9.55 -6.24 -1.81
CA ASP A 25 10.21 -6.76 -0.61
C ASP A 25 10.74 -5.63 0.29
N HIS A 26 10.67 -5.82 1.61
CA HIS A 26 11.02 -4.79 2.59
C HIS A 26 12.46 -4.29 2.45
N GLY A 27 13.43 -5.19 2.31
CA GLY A 27 14.85 -4.83 2.16
C GLY A 27 15.12 -4.13 0.83
N THR A 28 14.49 -4.62 -0.24
CA THR A 28 14.56 -3.97 -1.56
C THR A 28 13.99 -2.55 -1.52
N CYS A 29 12.86 -2.35 -0.83
CA CYS A 29 12.25 -1.04 -0.68
C CYS A 29 13.10 -0.10 0.17
N GLU A 30 13.61 -0.56 1.32
CA GLU A 30 14.48 0.24 2.17
C GLU A 30 15.72 0.69 1.39
N TRP A 31 16.35 -0.22 0.65
CA TRP A 31 17.50 0.10 -0.20
C TRP A 31 17.14 1.15 -1.25
N ALA A 32 16.01 1.01 -1.94
CA ALA A 32 15.58 1.97 -2.95
C ALA A 32 15.34 3.36 -2.35
N LEU A 33 14.68 3.43 -1.18
CA LEU A 33 14.38 4.68 -0.48
C LEU A 33 15.64 5.36 0.08
N GLN A 34 16.63 4.59 0.54
CA GLN A 34 17.94 5.09 0.98
C GLN A 34 18.69 5.83 -0.13
N HIS A 35 18.51 5.44 -1.39
CA HIS A 35 19.13 6.07 -2.57
C HIS A 35 18.33 7.25 -3.13
N THR A 36 17.40 7.78 -2.34
CA THR A 36 16.66 9.01 -2.67
C THR A 36 17.10 10.16 -1.77
N ARG A 37 16.34 11.27 -1.79
CA ARG A 37 16.50 12.40 -0.85
C ARG A 37 16.33 12.02 0.63
N LEU A 38 15.80 10.84 0.95
CA LEU A 38 15.71 10.34 2.33
C LEU A 38 17.08 9.92 2.90
N GLY A 39 18.02 9.55 2.02
CA GLY A 39 19.42 9.29 2.35
C GLY A 39 19.70 7.91 2.97
N MET A 40 20.99 7.53 2.95
CA MET A 40 21.47 6.19 3.32
C MET A 40 21.20 5.77 4.79
N LYS A 41 20.82 6.71 5.65
CA LYS A 41 20.46 6.43 7.06
C LYS A 41 18.98 6.10 7.23
N PHE A 42 18.17 6.23 6.18
CA PHE A 42 16.75 5.89 6.23
C PHE A 42 16.56 4.43 6.63
N ARG A 43 15.58 4.19 7.50
CA ARG A 43 15.15 2.85 7.91
C ARG A 43 13.66 2.73 7.68
N LEU A 44 13.27 1.68 6.97
CA LEU A 44 11.87 1.35 6.76
C LEU A 44 11.38 0.59 8.00
N ASP A 45 10.34 1.11 8.64
CA ASP A 45 9.75 0.48 9.81
C ASP A 45 8.80 -0.65 9.40
N ASN A 46 8.67 -1.69 10.23
CA ASN A 46 7.81 -2.86 9.94
C ASN A 46 6.31 -2.52 9.88
N THR A 47 5.92 -1.35 10.38
CA THR A 47 4.57 -0.78 10.21
C THR A 47 4.32 -0.27 8.78
N LEU A 48 5.31 -0.33 7.89
CA LEU A 48 5.22 0.02 6.49
C LEU A 48 5.48 -1.18 5.57
N ILE A 49 4.77 -1.20 4.45
CA ILE A 49 5.04 -2.05 3.29
C ILE A 49 5.25 -1.18 2.06
N CYS A 50 5.75 -1.74 0.96
CA CYS A 50 5.95 -0.99 -0.26
C CYS A 50 5.27 -1.63 -1.46
N ALA A 51 4.86 -0.78 -2.39
CA ALA A 51 4.35 -1.21 -3.69
C ALA A 51 4.82 -0.27 -4.81
N GLY A 52 4.83 -0.76 -6.03
CA GLY A 52 5.25 0.00 -7.22
C GLY A 52 6.68 -0.33 -7.64
N GLY A 53 7.50 0.70 -7.86
CA GLY A 53 8.86 0.53 -8.39
C GLY A 53 8.93 0.33 -9.91
N ARG A 54 7.90 0.79 -10.62
CA ARG A 54 7.83 0.78 -12.09
C ARG A 54 7.52 2.18 -12.60
N THR A 55 8.31 2.65 -13.56
CA THR A 55 8.12 3.96 -14.20
C THR A 55 6.67 4.14 -14.64
N ASN A 56 6.06 5.28 -14.29
CA ASN A 56 4.67 5.65 -14.59
C ASN A 56 3.57 4.78 -13.92
N PHE A 57 3.91 3.87 -13.00
CA PHE A 57 2.98 3.08 -12.19
C PHE A 57 3.29 3.33 -10.71
N ASP A 58 2.81 4.46 -10.21
CA ASP A 58 3.17 4.96 -8.89
C ASP A 58 1.99 5.75 -8.29
N THR A 59 1.99 5.86 -6.96
CA THR A 59 1.22 6.88 -6.25
C THR A 59 1.80 8.26 -6.55
N CYS A 60 0.97 9.30 -6.51
CA CYS A 60 1.43 10.66 -6.61
C CYS A 60 0.76 11.57 -5.58
N THR A 61 1.16 12.84 -5.59
CA THR A 61 0.57 13.88 -4.75
C THR A 61 -0.97 13.86 -4.88
N GLY A 62 -1.65 13.73 -3.74
CA GLY A 62 -3.10 13.62 -3.67
C GLY A 62 -3.63 12.20 -3.45
N ASP A 63 -2.79 11.18 -3.51
CA ASP A 63 -3.18 9.79 -3.24
C ASP A 63 -3.02 9.40 -1.75
N GLY A 64 -2.65 10.33 -0.86
CA GLY A 64 -2.46 10.05 0.57
C GLY A 64 -3.71 9.42 1.20
N GLY A 65 -3.53 8.30 1.91
CA GLY A 65 -4.63 7.53 2.50
C GLY A 65 -5.40 6.63 1.52
N ALA A 66 -5.11 6.66 0.21
CA ALA A 66 -5.71 5.75 -0.75
C ALA A 66 -5.35 4.29 -0.47
N SER A 67 -6.25 3.37 -0.82
CA SER A 67 -6.11 1.96 -0.47
C SER A 67 -5.33 1.18 -1.51
N LEU A 68 -4.35 0.40 -1.06
CA LEU A 68 -3.73 -0.69 -1.81
C LEU A 68 -4.50 -1.98 -1.52
N VAL A 69 -5.22 -2.47 -2.52
CA VAL A 69 -6.11 -3.62 -2.41
C VAL A 69 -5.52 -4.80 -3.17
N CYS A 70 -5.39 -5.96 -2.53
CA CYS A 70 -4.83 -7.15 -3.14
C CYS A 70 -5.83 -8.30 -3.18
N ARG A 71 -5.76 -9.12 -4.22
CA ARG A 71 -6.55 -10.35 -4.32
C ARG A 71 -5.98 -11.41 -3.36
N THR A 72 -6.81 -11.92 -2.45
CA THR A 72 -6.43 -12.88 -1.40
C THR A 72 -6.88 -14.31 -1.66
N SER A 73 -7.86 -14.55 -2.54
CA SER A 73 -8.31 -15.92 -2.82
C SER A 73 -7.53 -16.62 -3.93
N SER A 74 -7.35 -17.93 -3.76
CA SER A 74 -6.70 -18.83 -4.72
C SER A 74 -7.52 -19.00 -6.01
N ALA A 75 -6.84 -19.41 -7.09
CA ALA A 75 -7.49 -19.68 -8.37
C ALA A 75 -8.55 -20.79 -8.22
N GLY A 76 -9.79 -20.52 -8.63
CA GLY A 76 -10.92 -21.46 -8.60
C GLY A 76 -12.06 -21.11 -7.64
N GLY A 77 -11.88 -20.16 -6.72
CA GLY A 77 -12.93 -19.64 -5.83
C GLY A 77 -13.37 -18.21 -6.17
N THR A 78 -14.43 -17.74 -5.50
CA THR A 78 -14.87 -16.33 -5.59
C THR A 78 -13.70 -15.40 -5.25
N PRO A 79 -13.38 -14.39 -6.10
CA PRO A 79 -12.31 -13.44 -5.82
C PRO A 79 -12.61 -12.68 -4.52
N ARG A 80 -11.72 -12.81 -3.53
CA ARG A 80 -11.72 -11.96 -2.33
C ARG A 80 -10.58 -10.96 -2.46
N TYR A 81 -10.86 -9.75 -1.98
CA TYR A 81 -9.92 -8.65 -1.96
C TYR A 81 -9.81 -8.12 -0.54
N SER A 82 -8.59 -7.77 -0.14
CA SER A 82 -8.32 -7.22 1.18
C SER A 82 -7.45 -5.98 1.03
N VAL A 83 -7.64 -5.02 1.93
CA VAL A 83 -6.77 -3.84 2.01
C VAL A 83 -5.45 -4.31 2.63
N TYR A 84 -4.37 -4.22 1.87
CA TYR A 84 -3.03 -4.58 2.32
C TYR A 84 -2.30 -3.38 2.88
N GLY A 85 -2.56 -2.20 2.31
CA GLY A 85 -1.97 -0.98 2.79
C GLY A 85 -2.73 0.27 2.44
N MET A 86 -2.29 1.37 3.02
CA MET A 86 -2.80 2.73 2.74
C MET A 86 -1.62 3.64 2.42
N VAL A 87 -1.73 4.48 1.39
CA VAL A 87 -0.62 5.35 0.95
C VAL A 87 -0.15 6.21 2.12
N ALA A 88 1.11 6.03 2.53
CA ALA A 88 1.74 6.83 3.57
C ALA A 88 2.56 7.96 2.95
N PHE A 89 3.51 7.62 2.08
CA PHE A 89 4.31 8.59 1.35
C PHE A 89 4.99 7.96 0.12
N GLY A 90 5.39 8.82 -0.83
CA GLY A 90 6.25 8.47 -1.96
C GLY A 90 7.41 9.46 -2.10
N VAL A 91 8.41 9.12 -2.92
CA VAL A 91 9.54 10.01 -3.24
C VAL A 91 9.59 10.30 -4.73
N GLY A 92 8.95 11.41 -5.12
CA GLY A 92 8.69 11.73 -6.53
C GLY A 92 7.42 11.04 -7.03
N CYS A 93 7.11 11.22 -8.31
CA CYS A 93 6.00 10.54 -8.98
C CYS A 93 6.48 9.93 -10.29
N GLY A 94 5.96 8.76 -10.63
CA GLY A 94 6.21 8.10 -11.92
C GLY A 94 7.64 7.57 -12.06
N THR A 95 8.36 7.43 -10.95
CA THR A 95 9.74 6.93 -10.94
C THR A 95 9.78 5.41 -10.76
N GLN A 96 10.99 4.84 -10.72
CA GLN A 96 11.18 3.43 -10.34
C GLN A 96 11.36 3.26 -8.82
N VAL A 97 11.24 4.33 -8.04
CA VAL A 97 11.26 4.25 -6.58
C VAL A 97 9.87 3.80 -6.10
N PRO A 98 9.76 2.73 -5.29
CA PRO A 98 8.48 2.32 -4.72
C PRO A 98 7.99 3.33 -3.68
N ALA A 99 6.67 3.39 -3.51
CA ALA A 99 6.04 4.16 -2.45
C ALA A 99 5.83 3.32 -1.19
N ALA A 100 5.80 3.97 -0.04
CA ALA A 100 5.54 3.37 1.25
C ALA A 100 4.06 3.49 1.61
N TYR A 101 3.52 2.41 2.15
CA TYR A 101 2.14 2.25 2.57
C TYR A 101 2.13 1.78 4.01
N VAL A 102 1.15 2.22 4.81
CA VAL A 102 0.85 1.63 6.12
C VAL A 102 0.57 0.15 5.92
N ASN A 103 1.21 -0.71 6.71
CA ASN A 103 0.96 -2.14 6.75
C ASN A 103 -0.34 -2.41 7.52
N VAL A 104 -1.46 -2.61 6.81
CA VAL A 104 -2.77 -2.81 7.45
C VAL A 104 -2.80 -4.07 8.30
N ALA A 105 -2.05 -5.12 7.91
CA ALA A 105 -1.93 -6.33 8.73
C ALA A 105 -1.23 -6.05 10.06
N ALA A 106 -0.20 -5.20 10.09
CA ALA A 106 0.46 -4.79 11.34
C ALA A 106 -0.44 -3.91 12.22
N MET A 107 -1.40 -3.21 11.62
CA MET A 107 -2.36 -2.36 12.35
C MET A 107 -3.62 -3.11 12.79
N TYR A 108 -3.76 -4.40 12.46
CA TYR A 108 -5.01 -5.13 12.65
C TYR A 108 -5.54 -5.07 14.08
N GLN A 109 -4.68 -5.31 15.07
CA GLN A 109 -5.07 -5.26 16.48
C GLN A 109 -5.61 -3.88 16.88
N TRP A 110 -4.91 -2.82 16.48
CA TRP A 110 -5.36 -1.46 16.76
C TRP A 110 -6.71 -1.14 16.10
N ILE A 111 -6.92 -1.61 14.86
CA ILE A 111 -8.21 -1.42 14.15
C ILE A 111 -9.33 -2.13 14.91
N THR A 112 -9.13 -3.38 15.32
CA THR A 112 -10.14 -4.15 16.05
C THR A 112 -10.42 -3.57 17.43
N ASP A 113 -9.40 -3.08 18.13
CA ASP A 113 -9.55 -2.41 19.42
C ASP A 113 -10.39 -1.14 19.27
N LYS A 114 -10.14 -0.33 18.23
CA LYS A 114 -10.94 0.87 17.95
C LYS A 114 -12.39 0.56 17.60
N PHE A 115 -12.66 -0.51 16.86
CA PHE A 115 -14.04 -0.93 16.63
C PHE A 115 -14.76 -1.33 17.91
N ALA A 116 -14.07 -2.03 18.82
CA ALA A 116 -14.63 -2.40 20.11
C ALA A 116 -14.86 -1.16 21.02
N GLU A 117 -13.90 -0.24 21.09
CA GLU A 117 -14.01 1.01 21.85
C GLU A 117 -15.21 1.86 21.40
N GLU A 118 -15.44 1.95 20.09
CA GLU A 118 -16.53 2.73 19.49
C GLU A 118 -17.86 1.94 19.37
N ASN A 119 -17.90 0.71 19.89
CA ASN A 119 -19.07 -0.18 19.86
C ASN A 119 -19.63 -0.42 18.43
N LEU A 120 -18.73 -0.70 17.48
CA LEU A 120 -19.04 -0.97 16.08
C LEU A 120 -19.08 -2.48 15.81
N ASP A 121 -20.24 -2.98 15.35
CA ASP A 121 -20.39 -4.36 14.89
C ASP A 121 -19.88 -4.52 13.44
N VAL A 122 -18.80 -5.27 13.26
CA VAL A 122 -18.14 -5.47 11.96
C VAL A 122 -18.03 -6.96 11.61
N PRO A 123 -19.14 -7.61 11.20
CA PRO A 123 -19.20 -9.06 10.96
C PRO A 123 -18.33 -9.56 9.80
N PHE A 124 -17.71 -8.65 9.04
CA PHE A 124 -16.82 -8.96 7.91
C PHE A 124 -15.32 -8.96 8.27
N TYR A 125 -14.96 -8.64 9.52
CA TYR A 125 -13.57 -8.59 10.00
C TYR A 125 -13.16 -9.80 10.87
N ALA A 126 -14.04 -10.79 11.02
CA ALA A 126 -13.84 -12.06 11.73
C ALA A 126 -13.49 -13.24 10.79
#